data_AF-A0A8I0G4D8-F1
#
_entry.id   AF-A0A8I0G4D8-F1
#
_cell.length_a   1.000
_cell.length_b   1.000
_cell.length_c   1.000
_cell.angle_alpha   90.00
_cell.angle_beta   90.00
_cell.angle_gamma   90.00
#
_symmetry.space_group_name_H-M   'P 1'
#
loop_
_entity.id
_entity.type
_entity.pdbx_description
1 polymer ?
#
loop_
_entity_poly.entity_id
_entity_poly.type
_entity_poly.pdbx_seq_one_letter_code
_entity_poly.pdbx_strand_id
1 'polypeptide(L)'
;MHSQDPITKLTQTLQRDDGSQVRIVAQRGYGSGLTASLDVYVLRRDSSESNWSLCGKDPHPEWRKMSVDEYQKFGRSEMLRYATPGEILRVASAIGQPMSFLDGNPAF
;
A
#
# COMPACT_ATOMS: atom_id res chain seq x y z
N MET A 1 -9.14 -26.50 4.65
CA MET A 1 -7.90 -26.84 5.39
C MET A 1 -6.73 -26.02 4.81
N HIS A 2 -6.86 -24.68 4.82
CA HIS A 2 -5.87 -23.72 4.27
C HIS A 2 -5.46 -22.64 5.29
N SER A 3 -5.98 -22.69 6.52
CA SER A 3 -5.75 -21.65 7.54
C SER A 3 -4.28 -21.48 7.93
N GLN A 4 -3.45 -22.49 7.69
CA GLN A 4 -2.00 -22.46 7.97
C GLN A 4 -1.14 -22.08 6.75
N ASP A 5 -1.74 -22.01 5.56
CA ASP A 5 -0.99 -21.59 4.37
C ASP A 5 -0.56 -20.14 4.54
N PRO A 6 0.67 -19.77 4.16
CA PRO A 6 1.14 -18.41 4.31
C PRO A 6 0.47 -17.49 3.30
N ILE A 7 0.08 -16.30 3.74
CA ILE A 7 -0.39 -15.23 2.87
C ILE A 7 0.80 -14.78 2.00
N THR A 8 0.71 -15.02 0.69
CA THR A 8 1.75 -14.62 -0.27
C THR A 8 1.40 -13.33 -1.00
N LYS A 9 0.12 -12.93 -0.98
CA LYS A 9 -0.37 -11.66 -1.52
C LYS A 9 -1.62 -11.23 -0.76
N LEU A 10 -1.68 -9.96 -0.40
CA LEU A 10 -2.84 -9.33 0.20
C LEU A 10 -3.16 -8.04 -0.54
N THR A 11 -4.45 -7.85 -0.85
CA THR A 11 -4.96 -6.64 -1.48
C THR A 11 -6.03 -6.05 -0.59
N GLN A 12 -5.80 -4.85 -0.07
CA GLN A 12 -6.79 -4.11 0.71
C GLN A 12 -7.23 -2.87 -0.07
N THR A 13 -8.53 -2.70 -0.27
CA THR A 13 -9.11 -1.49 -0.88
C THR A 13 -9.80 -0.66 0.19
N LEU A 14 -9.39 0.59 0.34
CA LEU A 14 -9.88 1.55 1.30
C LEU A 14 -10.68 2.62 0.57
N GLN A 15 -11.88 2.93 1.06
CA GLN A 15 -12.61 4.11 0.63
C GLN A 15 -12.16 5.34 1.43
N ARG A 16 -12.12 6.49 0.77
CA ARG A 16 -11.83 7.78 1.38
C ARG A 16 -13.11 8.62 1.45
N ASP A 17 -13.12 9.59 2.36
CA ASP A 17 -14.27 10.47 2.58
C ASP A 17 -14.63 11.32 1.35
N ASP A 18 -13.65 11.55 0.46
CA ASP A 18 -13.84 12.27 -0.81
C ASP A 18 -14.42 11.39 -1.93
N GLY A 19 -14.77 10.13 -1.65
CA GLY A 19 -15.29 9.16 -2.62
C GLY A 19 -14.20 8.45 -3.44
N SER A 20 -12.94 8.88 -3.32
CA SER A 20 -11.82 8.20 -3.95
C SER A 20 -11.53 6.86 -3.27
N GLN A 21 -10.81 6.00 -3.98
CA GLN A 21 -10.39 4.71 -3.44
C GLN A 21 -8.90 4.50 -3.58
N VAL A 22 -8.33 3.89 -2.55
CA VAL A 22 -6.91 3.55 -2.47
C VAL A 22 -6.79 2.04 -2.29
N ARG A 23 -5.99 1.40 -3.12
CA ARG A 23 -5.72 -0.03 -3.05
C ARG A 23 -4.26 -0.25 -2.72
N ILE A 24 -4.01 -0.90 -1.59
CA ILE A 24 -2.68 -1.29 -1.14
C ILE A 24 -2.51 -2.77 -1.47
N VAL A 25 -1.46 -3.10 -2.21
CA VAL A 25 -1.12 -4.48 -2.55
C VAL A 25 0.25 -4.78 -1.95
N ALA A 26 0.30 -5.74 -1.05
CA ALA A 26 1.54 -6.35 -0.60
C ALA A 26 1.64 -7.77 -1.18
N GLN A 27 2.81 -8.15 -1.66
CA GLN A 27 3.06 -9.48 -2.19
C GLN A 27 4.49 -9.91 -1.93
N ARG A 28 4.69 -11.22 -1.78
CA ARG A 28 6.03 -11.80 -1.77
C ARG A 28 6.61 -11.67 -3.19
N GLY A 29 7.74 -11.00 -3.28
CA GLY A 29 8.51 -10.83 -4.51
C GLY A 29 9.83 -11.59 -4.44
N TYR A 30 10.56 -11.58 -5.55
CA TYR A 30 11.92 -12.09 -5.66
C TYR A 30 12.75 -11.04 -6.38
N GLY A 31 13.81 -10.56 -5.71
CA GLY A 31 14.74 -9.60 -6.29
C GLY A 31 15.73 -10.25 -7.26
N SER A 32 16.64 -9.44 -7.81
CA SER A 32 17.79 -9.93 -8.56
C SER A 32 18.59 -10.92 -7.71
N GLY A 33 18.75 -12.15 -8.19
CA GLY A 33 19.39 -13.24 -7.44
C GLY A 33 18.43 -14.19 -6.70
N LEU A 34 17.11 -14.09 -6.94
CA LEU A 34 16.08 -14.94 -6.31
C LEU A 34 15.98 -14.79 -4.78
N THR A 35 16.55 -13.72 -4.23
CA THR A 35 16.37 -13.37 -2.82
C THR A 35 14.91 -12.97 -2.60
N ALA A 36 14.25 -13.66 -1.68
CA ALA A 36 12.88 -13.33 -1.30
C ALA A 36 12.80 -11.89 -0.80
N SER A 37 11.86 -11.13 -1.32
CA SER A 37 11.60 -9.74 -0.96
C SER A 37 10.11 -9.53 -0.67
N LEU A 38 9.81 -8.40 -0.06
CA LEU A 38 8.44 -7.90 0.06
C LEU A 38 8.27 -6.75 -0.94
N ASP A 39 7.28 -6.89 -1.82
CA ASP A 39 6.89 -5.87 -2.76
C ASP A 39 5.57 -5.24 -2.31
N VAL A 40 5.54 -3.90 -2.30
CA VAL A 40 4.35 -3.14 -1.91
C VAL A 40 4.15 -1.99 -2.88
N TYR A 41 2.95 -1.91 -3.44
CA TYR A 41 2.54 -0.80 -4.28
C TYR A 41 1.13 -0.34 -3.94
N VAL A 42 0.86 0.92 -4.27
CA VAL A 42 -0.43 1.57 -4.01
C VAL A 42 -1.02 2.03 -5.33
N LEU A 43 -2.31 1.75 -5.50
CA LEU A 43 -3.11 2.25 -6.61
C LEU A 43 -4.15 3.24 -6.08
N ARG A 44 -4.49 4.25 -6.86
CA ARG A 44 -5.57 5.19 -6.57
C ARG A 44 -6.54 5.24 -7.74
N ARG A 45 -7.82 5.50 -7.45
CA ARG A 45 -8.80 5.95 -8.43
C ARG A 45 -9.72 7.00 -7.82
N ASP A 46 -10.22 7.92 -8.63
CA ASP A 46 -11.07 9.03 -8.17
C ASP A 46 -12.50 8.59 -7.82
N SER A 47 -12.99 7.50 -8.42
CA SER A 47 -14.33 6.96 -8.17
C SER A 47 -14.41 5.46 -8.48
N SER A 48 -15.54 4.80 -8.21
CA SER A 48 -15.75 3.38 -8.53
C SER A 48 -15.68 3.06 -10.03
N GLU A 49 -15.99 4.05 -10.87
CA GLU A 49 -16.02 3.92 -12.34
C GLU A 49 -14.68 4.27 -12.99
N SER A 50 -13.78 4.92 -12.23
CA SER A 50 -12.47 5.31 -12.72
C SER A 50 -11.50 4.12 -12.77
N ASN A 51 -10.56 4.18 -13.72
CA ASN A 51 -9.44 3.24 -13.78
C ASN A 51 -8.49 3.43 -12.59
N TRP A 52 -7.81 2.34 -12.22
CA TRP A 52 -6.74 2.40 -11.23
C TRP A 52 -5.46 2.99 -11.83
N SER A 53 -4.85 3.92 -11.10
CA SER A 53 -3.55 4.49 -11.43
C SER A 53 -2.52 4.08 -10.38
N LEU A 54 -1.35 3.62 -10.84
CA LEU A 54 -0.23 3.31 -9.96
C LEU A 54 0.35 4.58 -9.37
N CYS A 55 0.43 4.65 -8.05
CA CYS A 55 1.03 5.78 -7.36
C CYS A 55 2.56 5.74 -7.47
N GLY A 56 3.17 6.86 -7.85
CA GLY A 56 4.62 7.04 -7.82
C GLY A 56 5.21 6.85 -6.41
N LYS A 57 6.39 6.24 -6.35
CA LYS A 57 7.15 5.97 -5.11
C LYS A 57 8.15 7.06 -4.75
N ASP A 58 8.55 7.87 -5.73
CA ASP A 58 9.55 8.90 -5.55
C ASP A 58 8.91 10.20 -5.02
N PRO A 59 9.55 10.91 -4.08
CA PRO A 59 9.11 12.24 -3.67
C PRO A 59 9.33 13.26 -4.78
N HIS A 60 8.73 14.45 -4.64
CA HIS A 60 8.97 15.55 -5.57
C HIS A 60 10.48 15.89 -5.61
N PRO A 61 11.13 16.09 -6.79
CA PRO A 61 12.58 16.29 -6.86
C PRO A 61 13.14 17.38 -5.94
N GLU A 62 12.39 18.49 -5.81
CA GLU A 62 12.76 19.65 -4.99
C GLU A 62 12.18 19.62 -3.55
N TRP A 63 11.73 18.45 -3.06
CA TRP A 63 11.02 18.33 -1.77
C TRP A 63 11.79 18.93 -0.58
N ARG A 64 13.12 18.98 -0.65
CA ARG A 64 13.99 19.54 0.41
C ARG A 64 13.89 21.06 0.57
N LYS A 65 13.41 21.77 -0.45
CA LYS A 65 13.23 23.23 -0.43
C LYS A 65 11.82 23.65 -0.01
N MET A 66 10.90 22.69 0.11
CA MET A 66 9.51 22.94 0.44
C MET A 66 9.35 23.22 1.93
N SER A 67 8.38 24.07 2.28
CA SER A 67 7.89 24.13 3.65
C SER A 67 7.29 22.78 4.07
N VAL A 68 7.09 22.58 5.37
CA VAL A 68 6.47 21.34 5.88
C VAL A 68 5.07 21.13 5.28
N ASP A 69 4.27 22.18 5.15
CA ASP A 69 2.92 22.11 4.60
C ASP A 69 2.91 21.73 3.12
N GLU A 70 3.79 22.35 2.32
CA GLU A 70 3.96 22.03 0.91
C GLU A 70 4.51 20.62 0.73
N TYR A 71 5.45 20.20 1.59
CA TYR A 71 5.98 18.85 1.58
C TYR A 71 4.89 17.82 1.81
N GLN A 72 4.00 18.05 2.77
CA GLN A 72 2.90 17.14 3.06
C GLN A 72 1.91 17.03 1.90
N LYS A 73 1.59 18.14 1.23
CA LYS A 73 0.61 18.18 0.12
C LYS A 73 1.17 17.71 -1.21
N PHE A 74 2.43 18.03 -1.50
CA PHE A 74 3.02 17.89 -2.83
C PHE A 74 4.41 17.25 -2.84
N GLY A 75 5.16 17.37 -1.75
CA GLY A 75 6.54 16.87 -1.66
C GLY A 75 6.65 15.36 -1.45
N ARG A 76 5.71 14.74 -0.74
CA ARG A 76 5.67 13.28 -0.54
C ARG A 76 5.40 12.54 -1.84
N SER A 77 5.89 11.31 -1.92
CA SER A 77 5.50 10.40 -3.01
C SER A 77 3.99 10.22 -3.04
N GLU A 78 3.42 9.97 -4.21
CA GLU A 78 1.97 9.75 -4.35
C GLU A 78 1.48 8.64 -3.43
N MET A 79 2.26 7.56 -3.32
CA MET A 79 1.98 6.46 -2.40
C MET A 79 1.78 6.97 -0.96
N LEU A 80 2.66 7.86 -0.47
CA LEU A 80 2.60 8.40 0.89
C LEU A 80 1.68 9.63 1.04
N ARG A 81 1.11 10.13 -0.06
CA ARG A 81 0.03 11.12 -0.04
C ARG A 81 -1.35 10.45 0.05
N TYR A 82 -1.50 9.28 -0.58
CA TYR A 82 -2.79 8.59 -0.66
C TYR A 82 -2.94 7.42 0.33
N ALA A 83 -1.85 6.85 0.82
CA ALA A 83 -1.86 5.84 1.87
C ALA A 83 -0.94 6.27 3.03
N THR A 84 -1.41 6.08 4.25
CA THR A 84 -0.60 6.32 5.45
C THR A 84 0.43 5.20 5.62
N PRO A 85 1.60 5.47 6.24
CA PRO A 85 2.55 4.42 6.57
C PRO A 85 1.93 3.28 7.40
N GLY A 86 0.99 3.59 8.29
CA GLY A 86 0.29 2.59 9.11
C GLY A 86 -0.59 1.65 8.29
N GLU A 87 -1.33 2.16 7.30
CA GLU A 87 -2.13 1.33 6.39
C GLU A 87 -1.23 0.41 5.55
N ILE A 88 -0.11 0.93 5.06
CA ILE A 88 0.87 0.18 4.27
C ILE A 88 1.49 -0.94 5.12
N LEU A 89 1.98 -0.60 6.32
CA LEU A 89 2.59 -1.55 7.25
C LEU A 89 1.59 -2.63 7.69
N ARG A 90 0.31 -2.29 7.87
CA ARG A 90 -0.75 -3.25 8.17
C ARG A 90 -0.81 -4.34 7.10
N VAL A 91 -1.00 -3.97 5.83
CA VAL A 91 -1.08 -4.92 4.71
C VAL A 91 0.23 -5.70 4.50
N ALA A 92 1.36 -5.01 4.61
CA ALA A 92 2.69 -5.61 4.52
C ALA A 92 2.93 -6.69 5.61
N SER A 93 2.52 -6.42 6.85
CA SER A 93 2.77 -7.32 7.99
C SER A 93 2.02 -8.65 7.89
N ALA A 94 0.95 -8.72 7.09
CA ALA A 94 0.22 -9.96 6.86
C ALA A 94 0.99 -10.95 5.97
N ILE A 95 1.92 -10.48 5.14
CA ILE A 95 2.66 -11.36 4.23
C ILE A 95 3.56 -12.32 5.03
N GLY A 96 3.42 -13.62 4.75
CA GLY A 96 4.10 -14.69 5.46
C GLY A 96 3.39 -15.17 6.73
N GLN A 97 2.35 -14.46 7.21
CA GLN A 97 1.48 -14.94 8.27
C GLN A 97 0.55 -16.05 7.73
N PRO A 98 0.07 -16.98 8.58
CA PRO A 98 -0.95 -17.94 8.17
C PRO A 98 -2.24 -17.23 7.77
N MET A 99 -3.01 -17.79 6.82
CA MET A 99 -4.30 -17.22 6.40
C MET A 99 -5.25 -16.91 7.57
N SER A 100 -5.21 -17.68 8.67
CA SER A 100 -5.98 -17.41 9.88
C SER A 100 -5.67 -16.07 10.57
N PHE A 101 -4.56 -15.43 10.24
CA PHE A 101 -4.21 -14.10 10.74
C PHE A 101 -5.25 -13.04 10.36
N LEU A 102 -5.90 -13.19 9.21
CA LEU A 102 -6.95 -12.29 8.75
C LEU A 102 -8.25 -12.48 9.54
N ASP A 103 -8.58 -13.72 9.90
CA ASP A 103 -9.82 -14.06 10.62
C ASP A 103 -9.88 -13.44 12.03
N GLY A 104 -8.72 -13.24 12.66
CA GLY A 104 -8.60 -12.69 14.02
C GLY A 104 -8.41 -11.19 14.11
N ASN A 105 -8.37 -10.46 12.97
CA ASN A 105 -7.99 -9.06 12.95
C ASN A 105 -9.03 -8.19 12.22
N PRO A 106 -9.82 -7.39 12.96
CA PRO A 106 -10.92 -6.60 12.39
C PRO A 106 -10.47 -5.44 11.48
N ALA A 107 -9.15 -5.20 11.39
CA ALA A 107 -8.59 -4.14 10.57
C ALA A 107 -8.33 -4.57 9.10
N PHE A 108 -8.60 -5.83 8.75
CA PHE A 108 -8.45 -6.38 7.40
C PHE A 108 -9.77 -6.56 6.68
#